data_AF-A0A840RQ61-F1
#
_entry.id   AF-A0A840RQ61-F1
#
_cell.length_a   1.000
_cell.length_b   1.000
_cell.length_c   1.000
_cell.angle_alpha   90.00
_cell.angle_beta   90.00
_cell.angle_gamma   90.00
#
_symmetry.space_group_name_H-M   'P 1'
#
loop_
_entity.id
_entity.type
_entity.pdbx_description
1 polymer ?
#
loop_
_entity_poly.entity_id
_entity_poly.type
_entity_poly.pdbx_seq_one_letter_code
_entity_poly.pdbx_strand_id
1 'polypeptide(L)'
;MNQQLLVFQLKRIGFEKIIVLQDGESALTWLSKNECLVLFADCQMPNMDGYEMTREIRREEKMTGRHLPIIAITASATESDKALCFASGMDDYLPKPTQIAAIRRIVACLIAKV
;
A
#
# COMPACT_ATOMS: atom_id res chain seq x y z
N MET A 1 -6.37 -0.31 10.52
CA MET A 1 -7.27 -0.19 9.33
C MET A 1 -8.39 -1.21 9.40
N ASN A 2 -9.59 -0.92 8.85
CA ASN A 2 -10.62 -1.95 8.66
C ASN A 2 -10.35 -2.74 7.36
N GLN A 3 -9.68 -3.89 7.50
CA GLN A 3 -9.29 -4.74 6.36
C GLN A 3 -10.50 -5.27 5.59
N GLN A 4 -11.59 -5.64 6.28
CA GLN A 4 -12.80 -6.18 5.64
C GLN A 4 -13.47 -5.16 4.71
N LEU A 5 -13.53 -3.90 5.14
CA LEU A 5 -14.05 -2.82 4.30
C LEU A 5 -13.21 -2.66 3.04
N LEU A 6 -11.88 -2.61 3.16
CA LEU A 6 -10.99 -2.45 2.02
C LEU A 6 -11.11 -3.61 1.03
N VAL A 7 -11.13 -4.85 1.52
CA VAL A 7 -11.34 -6.05 0.69
C VAL A 7 -12.65 -5.97 -0.08
N PHE A 8 -13.74 -5.57 0.59
CA PHE A 8 -15.04 -5.39 -0.08
C PHE A 8 -14.98 -4.31 -1.17
N GLN A 9 -14.34 -3.18 -0.88
CA GLN A 9 -14.17 -2.07 -1.84
C GLN A 9 -13.35 -2.51 -3.06
N LEU A 10 -12.26 -3.25 -2.86
CA LEU A 10 -11.40 -3.76 -3.93
C LEU A 10 -12.14 -4.79 -4.81
N LYS A 11 -12.89 -5.72 -4.21
CA LYS A 11 -13.74 -6.66 -4.97
C LYS A 11 -14.76 -5.94 -5.85
N ARG A 12 -15.38 -4.87 -5.34
CA ARG A 12 -16.33 -4.06 -6.12
C ARG A 12 -15.69 -3.31 -7.30
N ILE A 13 -14.38 -3.06 -7.23
CA ILE A 13 -13.63 -2.40 -8.32
C ILE A 13 -13.14 -3.43 -9.36
N GLY A 14 -13.20 -4.73 -9.05
CA GLY A 14 -12.84 -5.82 -9.96
C GLY A 14 -11.56 -6.58 -9.59
N PHE A 15 -11.00 -6.37 -8.39
CA PHE A 15 -9.88 -7.18 -7.92
C PHE A 15 -10.37 -8.56 -7.47
N GLU A 16 -9.92 -9.61 -8.17
CA GLU A 16 -10.29 -10.99 -7.84
C GLU A 16 -9.35 -11.61 -6.79
N LYS A 17 -8.04 -11.39 -6.93
CA LYS A 17 -7.02 -11.93 -6.02
C LYS A 17 -6.58 -10.86 -5.02
N ILE A 18 -7.05 -10.98 -3.79
CA ILE A 18 -6.71 -10.08 -2.68
C ILE A 18 -6.11 -10.92 -1.56
N ILE A 19 -4.88 -10.59 -1.17
CA ILE A 19 -4.19 -11.21 -0.03
C ILE A 19 -4.19 -10.20 1.11
N VAL A 20 -4.60 -10.64 2.29
CA VAL A 20 -4.61 -9.82 3.51
C VAL A 20 -3.50 -10.33 4.41
N LEU A 21 -2.59 -9.43 4.78
CA LEU A 21 -1.46 -9.70 5.66
C LEU A 21 -1.64 -8.93 6.95
N GLN A 22 -1.11 -9.46 8.05
CA GLN A 22 -1.40 -8.94 9.40
C GLN A 22 -0.45 -7.80 9.81
N ASP A 23 0.75 -7.76 9.24
CA ASP A 23 1.82 -6.84 9.62
C ASP A 23 2.86 -6.69 8.49
N GLY A 24 3.86 -5.83 8.71
CA GLY A 24 4.93 -5.59 7.76
C GLY A 24 5.86 -6.79 7.55
N GLU A 25 6.09 -7.61 8.58
CA GLU A 25 7.00 -8.75 8.50
C GLU A 25 6.42 -9.88 7.63
N SER A 26 5.13 -10.18 7.80
CA SER A 26 4.39 -11.10 6.93
C SER A 26 4.29 -10.58 5.50
N ALA A 27 4.20 -9.25 5.31
CA ALA A 27 4.28 -8.62 3.99
C ALA A 27 5.62 -8.84 3.30
N LEU A 28 6.74 -8.54 3.97
CA LEU A 28 8.08 -8.77 3.42
C LEU A 28 8.34 -10.25 3.12
N THR A 29 7.95 -11.13 4.05
CA THR A 29 8.09 -12.58 3.85
C THR A 29 7.29 -13.06 2.64
N TRP A 30 6.07 -12.56 2.46
CA TRP A 30 5.24 -12.93 1.31
C TRP A 30 5.80 -12.40 -0.01
N LEU A 31 6.26 -11.13 -0.03
CA LEU A 31 6.84 -10.47 -1.19
C LEU A 31 8.17 -11.10 -1.64
N SER A 32 8.93 -11.71 -0.72
CA SER A 32 10.16 -12.43 -1.09
C SER A 32 9.93 -13.64 -2.03
N LYS A 33 8.69 -14.13 -2.11
CA LYS A 33 8.32 -15.33 -2.89
C LYS A 33 7.23 -15.08 -3.92
N ASN A 34 6.56 -13.93 -3.85
CA ASN A 34 5.37 -13.64 -4.64
C ASN A 34 5.39 -12.20 -5.13
N GLU A 35 4.73 -11.96 -6.25
CA GLU A 35 4.53 -10.62 -6.79
C GLU A 35 3.09 -10.18 -6.63
N CYS A 36 2.88 -8.87 -6.49
CA CYS A 36 1.57 -8.25 -6.56
C CYS A 36 1.63 -6.97 -7.39
N LEU A 37 0.45 -6.54 -7.87
CA LEU A 37 0.33 -5.34 -8.71
C LEU A 37 0.36 -4.04 -7.88
N VAL A 38 -0.11 -4.12 -6.65
CA VAL A 38 -0.25 -2.98 -5.75
C VAL A 38 -0.32 -3.48 -4.32
N LEU A 39 0.35 -2.77 -3.42
CA LEU A 39 0.30 -2.99 -1.98
C LEU A 39 -0.44 -1.83 -1.31
N PHE A 40 -1.46 -2.15 -0.52
CA PHE A 40 -2.11 -1.18 0.36
C PHE A 40 -1.62 -1.40 1.79
N ALA A 41 -1.00 -0.39 2.40
CA ALA A 41 -0.37 -0.52 3.72
C ALA A 41 -0.88 0.55 4.69
N ASP A 42 -1.20 0.16 5.92
CA ASP A 42 -1.54 1.12 6.97
C ASP A 42 -0.25 1.86 7.42
N CYS A 43 -0.31 3.19 7.53
CA CYS A 43 0.80 4.02 8.01
C CYS A 43 0.96 3.99 9.53
N GLN A 44 0.04 3.33 10.24
CA GLN A 44 0.10 3.17 11.68
C GLN A 44 -0.22 1.72 11.99
N MET A 45 0.83 0.92 12.16
CA MET A 45 0.75 -0.47 12.58
C MET A 45 1.53 -0.68 13.89
N PRO A 46 1.10 -1.57 14.79
CA PRO A 46 1.90 -1.98 15.93
C PRO A 46 3.14 -2.77 15.46
N ASN A 47 4.24 -2.65 16.20
CA ASN A 47 5.52 -3.36 16.01
C ASN A 47 6.38 -2.88 14.83
N MET A 48 5.91 -3.04 13.59
CA MET A 48 6.62 -2.57 12.38
C MET A 48 5.73 -1.59 11.62
N ASP A 49 6.21 -0.37 11.47
CA ASP A 49 5.43 0.68 10.83
C ASP A 49 5.48 0.56 9.29
N GLY A 50 4.40 0.95 8.62
CA GLY A 50 4.28 0.89 7.16
C GLY A 50 5.41 1.63 6.44
N TYR A 51 5.97 2.67 7.06
CA TYR A 51 7.14 3.39 6.54
C TYR A 51 8.41 2.53 6.53
N GLU A 52 8.63 1.71 7.56
CA GLU A 52 9.82 0.85 7.64
C GLU A 52 9.73 -0.29 6.63
N MET A 53 8.57 -0.95 6.55
CA MET A 53 8.29 -1.94 5.53
C MET A 53 8.52 -1.38 4.11
N THR A 54 8.04 -0.17 3.84
CA THR A 54 8.24 0.49 2.54
C THR A 54 9.72 0.70 2.26
N ARG A 55 10.51 1.17 3.23
CA ARG A 55 11.95 1.37 3.05
C ARG A 55 12.67 0.07 2.72
N GLU A 56 12.26 -1.04 3.32
CA GLU A 56 12.86 -2.35 3.04
C GLU A 56 12.51 -2.84 1.63
N ILE A 57 11.24 -2.72 1.21
CA ILE A 57 10.83 -3.01 -0.16
C ILE A 57 11.65 -2.16 -1.15
N ARG A 58 11.80 -0.86 -0.91
CA ARG A 58 12.62 0.02 -1.77
C ARG A 58 14.11 -0.37 -1.80
N ARG A 59 14.65 -1.00 -0.76
CA ARG A 59 16.03 -1.52 -0.79
C ARG A 59 16.13 -2.75 -1.70
N GLU A 60 15.18 -3.67 -1.62
CA GLU A 60 15.12 -4.85 -2.48
C GLU A 60 14.90 -4.47 -3.96
N GLU A 61 14.07 -3.47 -4.21
CA GLU A 61 13.81 -2.94 -5.55
C GLU A 61 15.06 -2.36 -6.23
N LYS A 62 15.96 -1.72 -5.47
CA LYS A 62 17.25 -1.26 -6.01
C LYS A 62 18.10 -2.40 -6.54
N MET A 63 17.94 -3.62 -6.02
CA MET A 63 18.67 -4.79 -6.46
C MET A 63 18.02 -5.46 -7.67
N THR A 64 16.69 -5.45 -7.74
CA THR A 64 15.93 -6.14 -8.80
C THR A 64 15.57 -5.26 -9.99
N GLY A 65 15.58 -3.94 -9.81
CA GLY A 65 15.09 -2.96 -10.78
C GLY A 65 13.58 -2.91 -10.93
N ARG A 66 12.83 -3.67 -10.12
CA ARG A 66 11.36 -3.65 -10.12
C ARG A 66 10.84 -2.54 -9.23
N HIS A 67 9.62 -2.06 -9.50
CA HIS A 67 8.94 -1.08 -8.67
C HIS A 67 7.53 -1.59 -8.36
N LEU A 68 7.27 -1.88 -7.10
CA LEU A 68 5.96 -2.23 -6.56
C LEU A 68 5.23 -0.94 -6.16
N PRO A 69 4.06 -0.65 -6.73
CA PRO A 69 3.22 0.44 -6.26
C PRO A 69 2.75 0.22 -4.80
N ILE A 70 3.10 1.15 -3.90
CA ILE A 70 2.71 1.12 -2.49
C ILE A 70 1.80 2.32 -2.19
N ILE A 71 0.55 2.03 -1.82
CA ILE A 71 -0.46 3.03 -1.44
C ILE A 71 -0.61 3.04 0.09
N ALA A 72 -0.25 4.18 0.67
CA ALA A 72 -0.35 4.46 2.09
C ALA A 72 -1.83 4.58 2.52
N ILE A 73 -2.22 4.01 3.66
CA ILE A 73 -3.54 4.21 4.27
C ILE A 73 -3.33 4.90 5.61
N THR A 74 -3.68 6.18 5.68
CA THR A 74 -3.40 7.03 6.85
C THR A 74 -4.69 7.47 7.55
N ALA A 75 -4.65 7.58 8.88
CA ALA A 75 -5.74 8.16 9.66
C ALA A 75 -5.85 9.69 9.50
N SER A 76 -4.77 10.34 9.09
CA SER A 76 -4.65 11.78 9.00
C SER A 76 -4.07 12.18 7.65
N ALA A 77 -4.71 13.14 6.98
CA ALA A 77 -4.29 13.68 5.70
C ALA A 77 -3.51 14.99 5.85
N THR A 78 -2.83 15.20 6.98
CA THR A 78 -2.02 16.39 7.17
C THR A 78 -0.87 16.40 6.16
N GLU A 79 -0.35 17.59 5.88
CA GLU A 79 0.77 17.75 4.95
C GLU A 79 2.04 17.06 5.45
N SER A 80 2.25 17.06 6.78
CA SER A 80 3.34 16.34 7.44
C SER A 80 3.24 14.82 7.26
N ASP A 81 2.04 14.25 7.41
CA ASP A 81 1.84 12.80 7.23
C ASP A 81 2.07 12.39 5.76
N LYS A 82 1.62 13.21 4.81
CA LYS A 82 1.88 12.98 3.39
C LYS A 82 3.37 13.03 3.10
N ALA A 83 4.07 14.05 3.61
CA ALA A 83 5.51 14.19 3.42
C ALA A 83 6.25 12.96 3.94
N LEU A 84 5.83 12.42 5.10
CA LEU A 84 6.40 11.20 5.66
C LEU A 84 6.14 9.95 4.78
N CYS A 85 4.93 9.82 4.23
CA CYS A 85 4.59 8.73 3.29
C CYS A 85 5.47 8.76 2.04
N PHE A 86 5.64 9.93 1.42
CA PHE A 86 6.47 10.04 0.22
C PHE A 86 7.97 9.89 0.56
N ALA A 87 8.41 10.40 1.72
CA ALA A 87 9.80 10.27 2.14
C ALA A 87 10.20 8.82 2.46
N SER A 88 9.27 7.96 2.89
CA SER A 88 9.54 6.52 3.03
C SER A 88 9.59 5.78 1.70
N GLY A 89 9.13 6.42 0.62
CA GLY A 89 9.08 5.87 -0.72
C GLY A 89 7.71 5.33 -1.13
N MET A 90 6.61 5.68 -0.48
CA MET A 90 5.26 5.30 -0.94
C MET A 90 4.86 6.12 -2.18
N ASP A 91 4.03 5.54 -3.05
CA ASP A 91 3.66 6.13 -4.35
C ASP A 91 2.43 7.03 -4.28
N ASP A 92 1.50 6.72 -3.37
CA ASP A 92 0.27 7.47 -3.16
C ASP A 92 -0.26 7.23 -1.74
N TYR A 93 -1.32 7.94 -1.36
CA TYR A 93 -1.96 7.79 -0.06
C TYR A 93 -3.49 7.85 -0.14
N LEU A 94 -4.13 7.21 0.83
CA LEU A 94 -5.57 7.12 1.02
C LEU A 94 -5.91 7.48 2.47
N PRO A 95 -6.68 8.56 2.70
CA PRO A 95 -7.16 8.89 4.03
C PRO A 95 -8.24 7.90 4.49
N LYS A 96 -8.26 7.61 5.79
CA LYS A 96 -9.36 6.92 6.45
C LYS A 96 -10.49 7.93 6.74
N PRO A 97 -11.78 7.56 6.60
CA PRO A 97 -12.26 6.28 6.06
C PRO A 97 -12.00 6.17 4.55
N THR A 98 -11.61 4.98 4.08
CA THR A 98 -11.31 4.73 2.67
C THR A 98 -12.57 4.83 1.82
N GLN A 99 -12.47 5.49 0.68
CA GLN A 99 -13.58 5.67 -0.26
C GLN A 99 -13.32 4.93 -1.57
N ILE A 100 -14.33 4.21 -2.07
CA ILE A 100 -14.26 3.46 -3.35
C ILE A 100 -13.82 4.38 -4.49
N ALA A 101 -14.36 5.61 -4.55
CA ALA A 101 -14.00 6.58 -5.59
C ALA A 101 -12.51 6.93 -5.58
N ALA A 102 -11.91 7.09 -4.40
CA ALA A 102 -10.50 7.38 -4.24
C ALA A 102 -9.63 6.18 -4.65
N ILE A 103 -9.97 4.97 -4.18
CA ILE A 103 -9.27 3.73 -4.57
C ILE A 103 -9.31 3.56 -6.09
N ARG A 104 -10.49 3.72 -6.70
CA ARG A 104 -10.67 3.59 -8.15
C ARG A 104 -9.80 4.59 -8.92
N ARG A 105 -9.70 5.84 -8.43
CA ARG A 105 -8.85 6.87 -9.06
C ARG A 105 -7.38 6.48 -9.02
N ILE A 106 -6.88 6.03 -7.87
CA ILE A 106 -5.46 5.66 -7.71
C ILE A 106 -5.15 4.44 -8.57
N VAL A 107 -5.98 3.40 -8.51
CA VAL A 107 -5.81 2.18 -9.32
C VAL A 107 -5.84 2.50 -10.82
N ALA A 108 -6.77 3.35 -11.28
CA ALA A 108 -6.81 3.76 -12.68
C ALA A 108 -5.53 4.50 -13.12
N CYS A 109 -4.97 5.34 -12.24
CA CYS A 109 -3.71 6.03 -12.49
C CYS A 109 -2.52 5.06 -12.55
N LEU A 110 -2.50 4.04 -11.70
CA LEU A 110 -1.45 3.02 -11.68
C LEU A 110 -1.46 2.16 -12.95
N ILE A 111 -2.64 1.70 -13.38
CA ILE A 111 -2.78 0.90 -14.60
C ILE A 111 -2.37 1.71 -15.84
N ALA A 112 -2.59 3.02 -15.86
CA ALA A 112 -2.20 3.87 -16.99
C ALA A 112 -0.68 4.12 -17.11
N LYS A 113 0.11 3.73 -16.09
CA LYS A 113 1.58 3.90 -16.07
C LYS A 113 2.35 2.62 -16.40
N VAL A 114 1.67 1.50 -16.61
CA VAL A 114 2.21 0.20 -17.03
C VAL A 114 1.95 0.01 -18.52
#